data_AF-A0A656GJ15-F1
#
_entry.id   AF-A0A656GJ15-F1
#
_cell.length_a   1.000
_cell.length_b   1.000
_cell.length_c   1.000
_cell.angle_alpha   90.00
_cell.angle_beta   90.00
_cell.angle_gamma   90.00
#
_symmetry.space_group_name_H-M   'P 1'
#
loop_
_entity.id
_entity.type
_entity.pdbx_description
1 polymer ?
#
loop_
_entity_poly.entity_id
_entity_poly.type
_entity_poly.pdbx_seq_one_letter_code
_entity_poly.pdbx_strand_id
1 'polypeptide(L)' 'MTGYVLTAAAESDLRGIVRYTRKQWGDAQVRRYIATLEQGIANLADGRGVFK' A
#
# COMPACT_ATOMS: atom_id res chain seq x y z
N MET A 1 -4.53 14.60 -4.20
CA MET A 1 -5.56 14.06 -3.30
C MET A 1 -5.78 12.62 -3.70
N THR A 2 -5.47 11.66 -2.84
CA THR A 2 -5.78 10.24 -3.08
C THR A 2 -7.30 10.06 -3.02
N GLY A 3 -7.90 9.42 -4.03
CA GLY A 3 -9.34 9.23 -4.16
C GLY A 3 -9.97 8.22 -3.18
N TYR A 4 -9.29 7.88 -2.09
CA TYR A 4 -9.72 6.89 -1.12
C TYR A 4 -9.30 7.27 0.30
N VAL A 5 -10.00 6.69 1.29
CA VAL A 5 -9.72 6.83 2.72
C VAL A 5 -9.44 5.45 3.28
N LEU A 6 -8.36 5.32 4.05
CA LEU A 6 -8.05 4.10 4.77
C LEU A 6 -8.81 4.03 6.09
N THR A 7 -9.31 2.85 6.43
CA THR A 7 -9.73 2.58 7.80
C THR A 7 -8.50 2.53 8.71
N ALA A 8 -8.71 2.74 10.01
CA ALA A 8 -7.62 2.62 11.00
C ALA A 8 -6.96 1.22 10.97
N ALA A 9 -7.74 0.16 10.72
CA ALA A 9 -7.23 -1.19 10.57
C ALA A 9 -6.31 -1.32 9.34
N ALA A 10 -6.75 -0.82 8.17
CA ALA A 10 -5.94 -0.86 6.96
C ALA A 10 -4.64 -0.05 7.09
N GLU A 11 -4.68 1.09 7.79
CA GLU A 11 -3.45 1.83 8.09
C GLU A 11 -2.50 1.04 9.00
N SER A 12 -3.03 0.38 10.03
CA SER A 12 -2.26 -0.50 10.91
C SER A 12 -1.60 -1.64 10.13
N ASP A 13 -2.33 -2.25 9.19
CA ASP A 13 -1.82 -3.32 8.34
C ASP A 13 -0.65 -2.82 7.47
N LEU A 14 -0.80 -1.65 6.83
CA LEU A 14 0.30 -1.05 6.05
C LEU A 14 1.54 -0.77 6.92
N ARG A 15 1.36 -0.27 8.14
CA ARG A 15 2.47 -0.08 9.09
C ARG A 15 3.13 -1.41 9.45
N GLY A 16 2.35 -2.48 9.60
CA GLY A 16 2.83 -3.84 9.81
C GLY A 16 3.67 -4.35 8.64
N ILE A 17 3.17 -4.20 7.42
CA ILE A 17 3.85 -4.55 6.18
C ILE A 17 5.17 -3.78 6.05
N VAL A 18 5.17 -2.46 6.26
CA VAL A 18 6.40 -1.64 6.22
C VAL A 18 7.45 -2.19 7.19
N ARG A 19 7.05 -2.45 8.44
CA ARG A 19 7.96 -2.93 9.49
C ARG A 19 8.55 -4.30 9.14
N TYR A 20 7.70 -5.22 8.70
CA TYR A 20 8.12 -6.57 8.33
C TYR A 20 9.06 -6.54 7.11
N THR A 21 8.66 -5.84 6.04
CA THR A 21 9.44 -5.73 4.81
C THR A 21 10.79 -5.08 5.05
N ARG A 22 10.86 -4.03 5.90
CA ARG A 22 12.13 -3.42 6.32
C ARG A 22 13.03 -4.44 7.01
N LYS A 23 12.48 -5.21 7.96
CA LYS A 23 13.23 -6.21 8.72
C LYS A 23 13.82 -7.30 7.83
N GLN A 24 13.07 -7.74 6.82
CA GLN A 24 13.50 -8.86 5.96
C GLN A 24 14.39 -8.44 4.79
N TRP A 25 14.15 -7.27 4.19
CA TRP A 25 14.76 -6.91 2.90
C TRP A 25 15.27 -5.46 2.82
N GLY A 26 15.17 -4.68 3.91
CA GLY A 26 15.69 -3.33 3.97
C GLY A 26 14.84 -2.25 3.27
N ASP A 27 15.29 -1.01 3.38
CA ASP A 27 14.49 0.17 2.99
C ASP A 27 14.23 0.29 1.49
N ALA A 28 15.13 -0.22 0.65
CA ALA A 28 14.93 -0.21 -0.79
C ALA A 28 13.70 -1.05 -1.18
N GLN A 29 13.54 -2.22 -0.57
CA GLN A 29 12.40 -3.08 -0.81
C GLN A 29 11.11 -2.48 -0.25
N VAL A 30 11.16 -1.84 0.92
CA VAL A 30 10.00 -1.12 1.49
C VAL A 30 9.48 -0.08 0.52
N ARG A 31 10.37 0.80 0.00
CA ARG A 31 9.96 1.86 -0.93
C ARG A 31 9.31 1.30 -2.18
N ARG A 32 9.92 0.28 -2.79
CA ARG A 32 9.36 -0.37 -3.98
C ARG A 32 8.01 -1.01 -3.69
N TYR A 33 7.89 -1.73 -2.58
CA TYR A 33 6.67 -2.47 -2.25
C TYR A 33 5.49 -1.54 -1.91
N ILE A 34 5.73 -0.50 -1.13
CA ILE A 34 4.69 0.48 -0.77
C ILE A 34 4.24 1.29 -1.99
N ALA A 35 5.16 1.71 -2.86
CA ALA A 35 4.78 2.39 -4.09
C ALA A 35 3.86 1.52 -4.98
N THR A 36 4.13 0.22 -5.07
CA THR A 36 3.26 -0.71 -5.80
C THR A 36 1.87 -0.84 -5.15
N LEU A 37 1.80 -0.92 -3.83
CA LEU A 37 0.53 -1.00 -3.11
C LEU A 37 -0.28 0.30 -3.26
N GLU A 38 0.36 1.46 -3.08
CA GLU A 38 -0.29 2.77 -3.26
C GLU A 38 -0.86 2.93 -4.67
N GLN A 39 -0.10 2.55 -5.70
CA GLN A 39 -0.58 2.60 -7.09
C GLN A 39 -1.75 1.64 -7.32
N GLY A 40 -1.70 0.42 -6.74
CA GLY A 40 -2.78 -0.55 -6.83
C GLY A 40 -4.08 -0.06 -6.16
N ILE A 41 -3.97 0.56 -4.98
CA ILE A 41 -5.13 1.10 -4.26
C ILE A 41 -5.71 2.31 -4.98
N ALA A 42 -4.85 3.21 -5.51
CA ALA A 42 -5.31 4.35 -6.30
C ALA A 42 -6.04 3.89 -7.57
N ASN A 43 -5.50 2.90 -8.28
CA ASN A 43 -6.13 2.29 -9.45
C ASN A 43 -7.50 1.68 -9.10
N LEU A 44 -7.59 0.94 -7.99
CA LEU A 44 -8.86 0.38 -7.51
C LEU A 44 -9.89 1.48 -7.20
N ALA A 45 -9.48 2.54 -6.50
CA ALA A 45 -10.35 3.67 -6.18
C ALA A 45 -10.85 4.40 -7.43
N ASP A 46 -10.02 4.49 -8.45
CA ASP A 46 -10.38 5.06 -9.76
C ASP A 46 -11.23 4.11 -10.63
N GLY A 47 -11.57 2.91 -10.13
CA GLY A 47 -12.29 1.87 -10.89
C GLY A 47 -11.47 1.29 -12.06
N ARG A 48 -10.14 1.47 -12.02
CA ARG A 48 -9.18 1.02 -13.02
C ARG A 48 -8.51 -0.26 -12.54
N GLY A 49 -9.04 -1.41 -12.94
CA GLY A 49 -8.46 -2.69 -12.55
C GLY A 49 -9.35 -3.85 -12.91
N VAL A 50 -8.88 -5.06 -12.62
CA VAL A 50 -9.65 -6.31 -12.84
C VAL A 50 -10.79 -6.43 -11.83
N PHE A 51 -10.63 -5.81 -10.66
CA PHE A 51 -11.64 -5.74 -9.61
C PHE A 51 -12.31 -4.36 -9.68
N LYS A 52 -13.63 -4.34 -9.82
CA LYS A 52 -14.50 -3.17 -9.75
C LYS A 52 -15.36 -3.26 -8.51
#